data_AF-A0A9P7HNK4-F1
#
_entry.id   AF-A0A9P7HNK4-F1
#
_cell.length_a   1.000
_cell.length_b   1.000
_cell.length_c   1.000
_cell.angle_alpha   90.00
_cell.angle_beta   90.00
_cell.angle_gamma   90.00
#
_symmetry.space_group_name_H-M   'P 1'
#
loop_
_entity.id
_entity.type
_entity.pdbx_description
1 polymer ?
#
loop_
_entity_poly.entity_id
_entity_poly.type
_entity_poly.pdbx_seq_one_letter_code
_entity_poly.pdbx_strand_id
1 'polypeptide(L)'
;MVVGGWENAVRRVADRGLQTLKVNWHLGFTAFGGPPVHFKIFHDKFVTKLQWIDEQIFQELFSVSQALSGPASTKMLYCINLIHGGLFEALLAFFIWSLPGFLGMFGLSIGVSSIGDTLPRAVYALLSGLNAATVGIIALAAVELSDKAITDQATRLVLSITAMAGILYNALWYFPVLIVAGGCCTIVYDYRWLHRPVRAVKNALVRMRRGRVTETENIQGAENGTDTNANDSRVALAETAESAPREDEPRVVPQEYRLNFSWKSGTAIIVVFLLSFIVVLVLRGTLPSPPLLYKLFANLYLAGTIIFGGGPVVIPLLREYVVAEGWVTPRDFLIGLAIVQAFPGPNFNFAVFLGGLTAANNGYPAIAGALIAYLGIFVPGMVLVHGTMGVWGVLRSRRWVKSAVRGINAGAVGLIYTAVYRIWQVGYIDQGFQSGKSLADDPWWVVVTATAFVGGRYFGVAPPFAILLGASMGLLRYGIVTA
;
A
#
# COMPACT_ATOMS: atom_id res chain seq x y z
N MET A 1 -34.78 37.91 10.80
CA MET A 1 -34.82 36.62 10.07
C MET A 1 -33.46 36.10 9.60
N VAL A 2 -32.37 36.88 9.60
CA VAL A 2 -31.03 36.43 9.14
C VAL A 2 -30.22 35.69 10.23
N VAL A 3 -30.44 36.00 11.52
CA VAL A 3 -29.68 35.42 12.65
C VAL A 3 -29.93 33.90 12.82
N GLY A 4 -31.16 33.42 12.58
CA GLY A 4 -31.49 32.00 12.69
C GLY A 4 -30.88 31.10 11.60
N GLY A 5 -30.48 31.66 10.45
CA GLY A 5 -29.85 30.89 9.37
C GLY A 5 -28.43 30.44 9.70
N TRP A 6 -27.66 31.32 10.36
CA TRP A 6 -26.28 31.04 10.76
C TRP A 6 -26.24 30.03 11.92
N GLU A 7 -27.07 30.21 12.95
CA GLU A 7 -27.16 29.27 14.07
C GLU A 7 -27.58 27.87 13.61
N ASN A 8 -28.54 27.77 12.68
CA ASN A 8 -28.96 26.49 12.11
C ASN A 8 -27.89 25.85 11.20
N ALA A 9 -27.04 26.65 10.54
CA ALA A 9 -25.90 26.13 9.79
C ALA A 9 -24.82 25.59 10.75
N VAL A 10 -24.47 26.35 11.78
CA VAL A 10 -23.49 25.96 12.81
C VAL A 10 -23.94 24.70 13.54
N ARG A 11 -25.22 24.62 13.96
CA ARG A 11 -25.77 23.42 14.61
C ARG A 11 -25.69 22.19 13.70
N ARG A 12 -26.04 22.31 12.42
CA ARG A 12 -25.91 21.19 11.46
C ARG A 12 -24.47 20.71 11.30
N VAL A 13 -23.50 21.63 11.22
CA VAL A 13 -22.08 21.25 11.14
C VAL A 13 -21.61 20.59 12.44
N ALA A 14 -22.03 21.12 13.59
CA ALA A 14 -21.70 20.55 14.89
C ALA A 14 -22.29 19.14 15.07
N ASP A 15 -23.56 18.93 14.71
CA ASP A 15 -24.24 17.64 14.80
C ASP A 15 -23.57 16.59 13.89
N ARG A 16 -23.20 16.97 12.67
CA ARG A 16 -22.44 16.12 11.75
C ARG A 16 -21.06 15.79 12.28
N GLY A 17 -20.34 16.79 12.78
CA GLY A 17 -19.03 16.60 13.40
C GLY A 17 -19.08 15.65 14.60
N LEU A 18 -20.11 15.79 15.44
CA LEU A 18 -20.34 14.91 16.59
C LEU A 18 -20.67 13.47 16.13
N GLN A 19 -21.44 13.31 15.06
CA GLN A 19 -21.70 12.00 14.46
C GLN A 19 -20.41 11.37 13.93
N THR A 20 -19.59 12.11 13.17
CA THR A 20 -18.28 11.66 12.70
C THR A 20 -17.39 11.24 13.87
N LEU A 21 -17.37 12.01 14.96
CA LEU A 21 -16.64 11.65 16.17
C LEU A 21 -17.15 10.35 16.79
N LYS A 22 -18.45 10.25 17.09
CA LYS A 22 -19.09 9.06 17.68
C LYS A 22 -18.83 7.80 16.86
N VAL A 23 -18.85 7.92 15.54
CA VAL A 23 -18.64 6.79 14.65
C VAL A 23 -17.15 6.43 14.56
N ASN A 24 -16.23 7.40 14.51
CA ASN A 24 -14.83 7.13 14.15
C ASN A 24 -13.84 7.10 15.33
N TRP A 25 -14.18 7.59 16.52
CA TRP A 25 -13.22 7.81 17.63
C TRP A 25 -12.39 6.58 18.00
N HIS A 26 -13.01 5.41 18.07
CA HIS A 26 -12.35 4.18 18.51
C HIS A 26 -11.42 3.61 17.45
N LEU A 27 -11.62 3.93 16.16
CA LEU A 27 -10.88 3.32 15.08
C LEU A 27 -9.37 3.60 15.17
N GLY A 28 -8.98 4.80 15.62
CA GLY A 28 -7.57 5.14 15.85
C GLY A 28 -6.92 4.37 17.01
N PHE A 29 -7.71 3.75 17.89
CA PHE A 29 -7.24 2.95 19.02
C PHE A 29 -7.37 1.44 18.81
N THR A 30 -8.24 1.00 17.90
CA THR A 30 -8.60 -0.42 17.74
C THR A 30 -8.23 -1.02 16.40
N ALA A 31 -7.92 -0.21 15.39
CA ALA A 31 -7.57 -0.72 14.07
C ALA A 31 -6.09 -1.09 13.99
N PHE A 32 -5.76 -2.30 14.42
CA PHE A 32 -4.42 -2.86 14.28
C PHE A 32 -4.31 -3.74 13.03
N GLY A 33 -3.07 -3.99 12.58
CA GLY A 33 -2.80 -4.99 11.53
C GLY A 33 -2.64 -4.44 10.12
N GLY A 34 -2.59 -3.11 9.95
CA GLY A 34 -2.27 -2.49 8.68
C GLY A 34 -3.40 -2.52 7.64
N PRO A 35 -3.13 -2.12 6.39
CA PRO A 35 -4.17 -1.83 5.41
C PRO A 35 -5.20 -2.94 5.13
N PRO A 36 -4.83 -4.23 4.93
CA PRO A 36 -5.82 -5.28 4.67
C PRO A 36 -6.85 -5.43 5.79
N VAL A 37 -6.37 -5.39 7.04
CA VAL A 37 -7.24 -5.48 8.22
C VAL A 37 -8.09 -4.22 8.34
N HIS A 38 -7.52 -3.04 8.10
CA HIS A 38 -8.29 -1.79 8.12
C HIS A 38 -9.42 -1.81 7.09
N PHE A 39 -9.18 -2.31 5.86
CA PHE A 39 -10.23 -2.45 4.87
C PHE A 39 -11.33 -3.40 5.31
N LYS A 40 -10.98 -4.55 5.92
CA LYS A 40 -11.98 -5.44 6.50
C LYS A 40 -12.79 -4.76 7.61
N ILE A 41 -12.13 -4.04 8.52
CA ILE A 41 -12.79 -3.27 9.59
C ILE A 41 -13.75 -2.23 8.98
N PHE A 42 -13.32 -1.51 7.95
CA PHE A 42 -14.16 -0.52 7.28
C PHE A 42 -15.32 -1.15 6.52
N HIS A 43 -15.11 -2.32 5.91
CA HIS A 43 -16.17 -3.09 5.26
C HIS A 43 -17.24 -3.51 6.28
N ASP A 44 -16.83 -4.24 7.32
CA ASP A 44 -17.71 -4.74 8.38
C ASP A 44 -18.50 -3.58 9.02
N LYS A 45 -17.87 -2.42 9.17
CA LYS A 45 -18.46 -1.25 9.81
C LYS A 45 -19.35 -0.42 8.90
N PHE A 46 -18.83 0.06 7.77
CA PHE A 46 -19.50 1.05 6.92
C PHE A 46 -20.37 0.42 5.83
N VAL A 47 -20.06 -0.81 5.43
CA VAL A 47 -20.93 -1.59 4.53
C VAL A 47 -21.91 -2.36 5.40
N THR A 48 -21.45 -3.37 6.14
CA THR A 48 -22.35 -4.34 6.79
C THR A 48 -23.17 -3.78 7.95
N LYS A 49 -22.55 -3.06 8.91
CA LYS A 49 -23.25 -2.59 10.13
C LYS A 49 -24.01 -1.28 9.94
N LEU A 50 -23.33 -0.27 9.42
CA LEU A 50 -23.89 1.09 9.30
C LEU A 50 -24.58 1.33 7.96
N GLN A 51 -24.30 0.53 6.93
CA GLN A 51 -24.89 0.67 5.59
C GLN A 51 -24.75 2.10 5.03
N TRP A 52 -23.60 2.74 5.31
CA TRP A 52 -23.25 4.06 4.76
C TRP A 52 -22.92 3.99 3.28
N ILE A 53 -22.35 2.87 2.84
CA ILE A 53 -21.97 2.61 1.45
C ILE A 53 -22.26 1.15 1.10
N ASP A 54 -22.56 0.89 -0.17
CA ASP A 54 -22.77 -0.47 -0.69
C ASP A 54 -21.43 -1.14 -1.08
N GLU A 55 -21.50 -2.44 -1.41
CA GLU A 55 -20.34 -3.23 -1.83
C GLU A 55 -19.64 -2.62 -3.05
N GLN A 56 -20.40 -2.10 -4.02
CA GLN A 56 -19.86 -1.54 -5.24
C GLN A 56 -19.03 -0.28 -4.97
N ILE A 57 -19.57 0.66 -4.19
CA ILE A 57 -18.89 1.88 -3.75
C ILE A 57 -17.66 1.50 -2.93
N PHE A 58 -17.77 0.51 -2.03
CA PHE A 58 -16.63 0.02 -1.26
C PHE A 58 -15.49 -0.45 -2.17
N GLN A 59 -15.79 -1.27 -3.19
CA GLN A 59 -14.79 -1.76 -4.15
C GLN A 59 -14.21 -0.64 -5.03
N GLU A 60 -15.03 0.35 -5.42
CA GLU A 60 -14.54 1.53 -6.13
C GLU A 60 -13.57 2.35 -5.27
N LEU A 61 -13.94 2.64 -4.02
CA LEU A 61 -13.08 3.39 -3.08
C LEU A 61 -11.81 2.63 -2.73
N PHE A 62 -11.90 1.31 -2.56
CA PHE A 62 -10.74 0.45 -2.38
C PHE A 62 -9.79 0.57 -3.58
N SER A 63 -10.33 0.49 -4.80
CA SER A 63 -9.56 0.59 -6.03
C SER A 63 -8.88 1.96 -6.18
N VAL A 64 -9.59 3.06 -5.91
CA VAL A 64 -9.02 4.42 -5.93
C VAL A 64 -7.94 4.58 -4.87
N SER A 65 -8.19 4.07 -3.67
CA SER A 65 -7.26 4.19 -2.54
C SER A 65 -5.97 3.39 -2.74
N GLN A 66 -6.01 2.30 -3.50
CA GLN A 66 -4.83 1.53 -3.91
C GLN A 66 -4.10 2.17 -5.09
N ALA A 67 -4.85 2.71 -6.05
CA ALA A 67 -4.28 3.26 -7.27
C ALA A 67 -3.54 4.59 -7.08
N LEU A 68 -3.94 5.38 -6.08
CA LEU A 68 -3.30 6.65 -5.77
C LEU A 68 -2.22 6.48 -4.69
N SER A 69 -1.25 7.38 -4.69
CA SER A 69 -0.19 7.38 -3.70
C SER A 69 -0.66 7.80 -2.30
N GLY A 70 0.14 7.46 -1.29
CA GLY A 70 -0.12 7.69 0.12
C GLY A 70 -0.81 6.51 0.84
N PRO A 71 -1.15 6.65 2.13
CA PRO A 71 -1.66 5.55 2.95
C PRO A 71 -3.07 5.11 2.54
N ALA A 72 -3.18 3.93 1.94
CA ALA A 72 -4.42 3.45 1.30
C ALA A 72 -5.62 3.34 2.28
N SER A 73 -5.44 2.79 3.49
CA SER A 73 -6.53 2.73 4.48
C SER A 73 -6.99 4.11 4.93
N THR A 74 -6.05 5.04 5.14
CA THR A 74 -6.38 6.43 5.52
C THR A 74 -7.18 7.13 4.44
N LYS A 75 -6.78 6.97 3.17
CA LYS A 75 -7.52 7.49 2.01
C LYS A 75 -8.94 6.90 1.93
N MET A 76 -9.07 5.60 2.18
CA MET A 76 -10.39 4.96 2.14
C MET A 76 -11.32 5.50 3.23
N LEU A 77 -10.84 5.61 4.48
CA LEU A 77 -11.62 6.21 5.56
C LEU A 77 -12.01 7.66 5.25
N TYR A 78 -11.08 8.43 4.70
CA TYR A 78 -11.33 9.79 4.25
C TYR A 78 -12.43 9.83 3.19
N CYS A 79 -12.36 9.00 2.15
CA CYS A 79 -13.36 8.95 1.09
C CYS A 79 -14.76 8.56 1.58
N ILE A 80 -14.86 7.59 2.50
CA ILE A 80 -16.14 7.17 3.08
C ILE A 80 -16.79 8.37 3.81
N ASN A 81 -16.02 9.07 4.64
CA ASN A 81 -16.53 10.23 5.38
C ASN A 81 -16.76 11.44 4.45
N LEU A 82 -15.99 11.57 3.37
CA LEU A 82 -16.17 12.60 2.33
C LEU A 82 -17.50 12.44 1.61
N ILE A 83 -17.86 11.21 1.24
CA ILE A 83 -19.14 10.90 0.59
C ILE A 83 -20.32 11.15 1.54
N HIS A 84 -20.17 10.80 2.82
CA HIS A 84 -21.26 10.90 3.79
C HIS A 84 -21.47 12.31 4.35
N GLY A 85 -20.39 13.03 4.68
CA GLY A 85 -20.47 14.33 5.38
C GLY A 85 -19.96 15.52 4.58
N GLY A 86 -18.99 15.30 3.70
CA GLY A 86 -18.27 16.35 3.00
C GLY A 86 -16.83 16.52 3.49
N LEU A 87 -16.17 17.60 3.08
CA LEU A 87 -14.74 17.81 3.32
C LEU A 87 -14.40 17.92 4.82
N PHE A 88 -15.24 18.61 5.59
CA PHE A 88 -14.99 18.82 7.02
C PHE A 88 -14.97 17.50 7.79
N GLU A 89 -15.97 16.65 7.55
CA GLU A 89 -16.12 15.34 8.17
C GLU A 89 -15.02 14.38 7.73
N ALA A 90 -14.59 14.47 6.47
CA ALA A 90 -13.46 13.71 5.96
C ALA A 90 -12.15 14.08 6.68
N LEU A 91 -11.87 15.38 6.85
CA LEU A 91 -10.70 15.86 7.58
C LEU A 91 -10.79 15.51 9.07
N LEU A 92 -11.95 15.68 9.69
CA LEU A 92 -12.18 15.33 11.08
C LEU A 92 -11.96 13.83 11.32
N ALA A 93 -12.50 12.97 10.45
CA ALA A 93 -12.28 11.52 10.51
C ALA A 93 -10.80 11.16 10.35
N PHE A 94 -10.07 11.84 9.46
CA PHE A 94 -8.62 11.67 9.30
C PHE A 94 -7.85 11.97 10.60
N PHE A 95 -8.12 13.13 11.22
CA PHE A 95 -7.44 13.50 12.47
C PHE A 95 -7.79 12.53 13.58
N ILE A 96 -9.05 12.20 13.78
CA ILE A 96 -9.48 11.24 14.81
C ILE A 96 -8.81 9.87 14.63
N TRP A 97 -8.74 9.39 13.40
CA TRP A 97 -8.11 8.12 13.04
C TRP A 97 -6.61 8.10 13.29
N SER A 98 -5.93 9.21 13.03
CA SER A 98 -4.47 9.25 12.98
C SER A 98 -3.84 9.82 14.25
N LEU A 99 -4.56 10.63 15.02
CA LEU A 99 -4.05 11.35 16.18
C LEU A 99 -3.57 10.44 17.32
N PRO A 100 -4.25 9.32 17.68
CA PRO A 100 -3.75 8.43 18.72
C PRO A 100 -2.36 7.88 18.39
N GLY A 101 -2.15 7.42 17.15
CA GLY A 101 -0.85 6.97 16.68
C GLY A 101 0.17 8.12 16.55
N PHE A 102 -0.26 9.34 16.20
CA PHE A 102 0.62 10.52 16.23
C PHE A 102 1.15 10.75 17.65
N LEU A 103 0.26 10.81 18.66
CA LEU A 103 0.64 11.06 20.05
C LEU A 103 1.55 9.95 20.59
N GLY A 104 1.22 8.69 20.28
CA GLY A 104 2.04 7.54 20.65
C GLY A 104 3.43 7.56 20.06
N MET A 105 3.55 7.77 18.73
CA MET A 105 4.84 7.81 18.04
C MET A 105 5.65 9.07 18.40
N PHE A 106 4.98 10.19 18.68
CA PHE A 106 5.63 11.38 19.21
C PHE A 106 6.18 11.14 20.62
N GLY A 107 5.39 10.57 21.53
CA GLY A 107 5.86 10.19 22.86
C GLY A 107 7.03 9.21 22.81
N LEU A 108 6.98 8.24 21.88
CA LEU A 108 8.09 7.32 21.63
C LEU A 108 9.35 8.06 21.16
N SER A 109 9.23 9.09 20.32
CA SER A 109 10.39 9.86 19.85
C SER A 109 11.09 10.59 20.99
N ILE A 110 10.32 11.17 21.92
CA ILE A 110 10.87 11.79 23.13
C ILE A 110 11.57 10.74 23.99
N GLY A 111 10.92 9.59 24.21
CA GLY A 111 11.47 8.49 24.99
C GLY A 111 12.80 7.98 24.42
N VAL A 112 12.84 7.65 23.13
CA VAL A 112 14.05 7.15 22.45
C VAL A 112 15.16 8.20 22.42
N SER A 113 14.83 9.48 22.21
CA SER A 113 15.83 10.56 22.26
C SER A 113 16.50 10.74 23.63
N SER A 114 15.87 10.19 24.69
CA SER A 114 16.37 10.29 26.07
C SER A 114 17.09 9.02 26.53
N ILE A 115 17.09 7.95 25.73
CA ILE A 115 17.72 6.67 26.07
C ILE A 115 19.16 6.65 25.55
N GLY A 116 20.10 6.16 26.37
CA GLY A 116 21.51 6.02 25.99
C GLY A 116 21.74 4.97 24.89
N ASP A 117 22.97 4.89 24.38
CA ASP A 117 23.21 4.16 23.12
C ASP A 117 23.01 2.64 23.15
N THR A 118 23.03 2.06 24.35
CA THR A 118 22.93 0.63 24.58
C THR A 118 21.64 0.28 25.30
N LEU A 119 20.78 -0.50 24.64
CA LEU A 119 19.63 -1.14 25.28
C LEU A 119 20.03 -2.46 25.98
N PRO A 120 19.30 -2.86 27.03
CA PRO A 120 19.43 -4.20 27.60
C PRO A 120 19.22 -5.29 26.53
N ARG A 121 19.98 -6.39 26.58
CA ARG A 121 19.90 -7.50 25.61
C ARG A 121 18.48 -8.04 25.42
N ALA A 122 17.71 -8.11 26.52
CA ALA A 122 16.31 -8.53 26.48
C ALA A 122 15.45 -7.66 25.55
N VAL A 123 15.72 -6.34 25.50
CA VAL A 123 14.98 -5.42 24.61
C VAL A 123 15.32 -5.69 23.15
N TYR A 124 16.59 -5.93 22.81
CA TYR A 124 16.97 -6.31 21.44
C TYR A 124 16.32 -7.61 20.98
N ALA A 125 16.23 -8.61 21.87
CA ALA A 125 15.56 -9.87 21.58
C ALA A 125 14.04 -9.69 21.40
N LEU A 126 13.40 -8.88 22.25
CA LEU A 126 12.00 -8.49 22.13
C LEU A 126 11.72 -7.80 20.79
N LEU A 127 12.54 -6.79 20.42
CA LEU A 127 12.39 -6.04 19.18
C LEU A 127 12.62 -6.91 17.94
N SER A 128 13.58 -7.83 17.99
CA SER A 128 13.81 -8.81 16.92
C SER A 128 12.61 -9.75 16.74
N GLY A 129 12.00 -10.19 17.85
CA GLY A 129 10.78 -10.97 17.84
C GLY A 129 9.58 -10.22 17.24
N LEU A 130 9.40 -8.94 17.61
CA LEU A 130 8.39 -8.05 17.02
C LEU A 130 8.57 -7.89 15.50
N ASN A 131 9.81 -7.64 15.05
CA ASN A 131 10.14 -7.49 13.64
C ASN A 131 9.91 -8.78 12.85
N ALA A 132 10.35 -9.93 13.38
CA ALA A 132 10.16 -11.22 12.74
C ALA A 132 8.67 -11.56 12.56
N ALA A 133 7.85 -11.38 13.60
CA ALA A 133 6.41 -11.60 13.50
C ALA A 133 5.75 -10.60 12.54
N THR A 134 6.19 -9.34 12.56
CA THR A 134 5.74 -8.31 11.61
C THR A 134 5.95 -8.74 10.16
N VAL A 135 7.14 -9.24 9.81
CA VAL A 135 7.43 -9.69 8.45
C VAL A 135 6.47 -10.80 8.02
N GLY A 136 6.10 -11.70 8.92
CA GLY A 136 5.12 -12.76 8.67
C GLY A 136 3.72 -12.21 8.39
N ILE A 137 3.27 -11.22 9.17
CA ILE A 137 1.98 -10.55 8.95
C ILE A 137 1.97 -9.74 7.65
N ILE A 138 3.07 -9.07 7.29
CA ILE A 138 3.18 -8.35 6.02
C ILE A 138 3.16 -9.33 4.84
N ALA A 139 3.83 -10.49 4.97
CA ALA A 139 3.77 -11.54 3.96
C ALA A 139 2.35 -12.10 3.80
N LEU A 140 1.62 -12.28 4.90
CA LEU A 140 0.20 -12.68 4.87
C LEU A 140 -0.65 -11.64 4.13
N ALA A 141 -0.50 -10.37 4.49
CA ALA A 141 -1.15 -9.25 3.82
C ALA A 141 -0.87 -9.22 2.31
N ALA A 142 0.36 -9.51 1.88
CA ALA A 142 0.74 -9.57 0.47
C ALA A 142 -0.03 -10.68 -0.27
N VAL A 143 -0.16 -11.87 0.33
CA VAL A 143 -0.93 -12.99 -0.24
C VAL A 143 -2.41 -12.63 -0.33
N GLU A 144 -3.03 -12.15 0.75
CA GLU A 144 -4.46 -11.79 0.76
C GLU A 144 -4.81 -10.68 -0.22
N LEU A 145 -3.93 -9.69 -0.40
CA LEU A 145 -4.10 -8.63 -1.40
C LEU A 145 -3.88 -9.15 -2.82
N SER A 146 -2.99 -10.12 -3.01
CA SER A 146 -2.76 -10.76 -4.32
C SER A 146 -3.98 -11.53 -4.77
N ASP A 147 -4.62 -12.29 -3.88
CA ASP A 147 -5.85 -13.02 -4.16
C ASP A 147 -6.97 -12.09 -4.66
N LYS A 148 -6.98 -10.83 -4.22
CA LYS A 148 -7.96 -9.81 -4.62
C LYS A 148 -7.54 -9.02 -5.86
N ALA A 149 -6.25 -8.74 -6.02
CA ALA A 149 -5.73 -7.93 -7.12
C ALA A 149 -5.55 -8.74 -8.43
N ILE A 150 -5.27 -10.04 -8.32
CA ILE A 150 -5.17 -10.95 -9.46
C ILE A 150 -6.57 -11.31 -9.92
N THR A 151 -6.97 -10.75 -11.05
CA THR A 151 -8.30 -10.98 -11.66
C THR A 151 -8.23 -11.81 -12.93
N ASP A 152 -7.06 -11.84 -13.57
CA ASP A 152 -6.81 -12.52 -14.84
C ASP A 152 -5.31 -12.82 -15.02
N GLN A 153 -4.96 -13.39 -16.18
CA GLN A 153 -3.58 -13.72 -16.50
C GLN A 153 -2.68 -12.49 -16.69
N ALA A 154 -3.19 -11.36 -17.22
CA ALA A 154 -2.37 -10.16 -17.37
C ALA A 154 -2.03 -9.51 -16.02
N THR A 155 -2.99 -9.38 -15.10
CA THR A 155 -2.72 -8.88 -13.74
C THR A 155 -1.78 -9.80 -12.97
N ARG A 156 -1.91 -11.13 -13.13
CA ARG A 156 -0.96 -12.09 -12.56
C ARG A 156 0.47 -11.83 -13.04
N LEU A 157 0.64 -11.64 -14.36
CA LEU A 157 1.95 -11.35 -14.95
C LEU A 157 2.50 -10.00 -14.47
N VAL A 158 1.68 -8.96 -14.46
CA VAL A 158 2.06 -7.62 -13.97
C VAL A 158 2.56 -7.71 -12.54
N LEU A 159 1.81 -8.36 -11.64
CA LEU A 159 2.20 -8.54 -10.24
C LEU A 159 3.54 -9.29 -10.12
N SER A 160 3.72 -10.39 -10.84
CA SER A 160 4.96 -11.17 -10.80
C SER A 160 6.16 -10.35 -11.31
N ILE A 161 5.99 -9.60 -12.40
CA ILE A 161 7.05 -8.73 -12.96
C ILE A 161 7.39 -7.61 -11.98
N THR A 162 6.41 -6.91 -11.40
CA THR A 162 6.71 -5.82 -10.47
C THR A 162 7.35 -6.33 -9.18
N ALA A 163 6.94 -7.48 -8.67
CA ALA A 163 7.57 -8.13 -7.52
C ALA A 163 9.05 -8.49 -7.79
N MET A 164 9.31 -9.19 -8.91
CA MET A 164 10.67 -9.57 -9.31
C MET A 164 11.54 -8.33 -9.53
N ALA A 165 11.04 -7.37 -10.29
CA ALA A 165 11.77 -6.17 -10.64
C ALA A 165 12.05 -5.30 -9.39
N GLY A 166 11.09 -5.17 -8.47
CA GLY A 166 11.29 -4.40 -7.25
C GLY A 166 12.31 -5.04 -6.28
N ILE A 167 12.43 -6.37 -6.27
CA ILE A 167 13.46 -7.10 -5.51
C ILE A 167 14.85 -6.89 -6.12
N LEU A 168 14.95 -6.92 -7.45
CA LEU A 168 16.25 -6.81 -8.15
C LEU A 168 16.82 -5.38 -8.19
N TYR A 169 15.97 -4.36 -8.21
CA TYR A 169 16.39 -2.96 -8.37
C TYR A 169 16.06 -2.10 -7.16
N ASN A 170 17.04 -1.32 -6.70
CA ASN A 170 16.92 -0.52 -5.48
C ASN A 170 16.47 0.93 -5.70
N ALA A 171 16.45 1.43 -6.93
CA ALA A 171 16.14 2.82 -7.22
C ALA A 171 14.67 3.17 -6.93
N LEU A 172 14.43 4.24 -6.17
CA LEU A 172 13.09 4.58 -5.66
C LEU A 172 12.14 5.10 -6.76
N TRP A 173 12.67 5.79 -7.77
CA TRP A 173 11.90 6.26 -8.92
C TRP A 173 11.33 5.10 -9.77
N TYR A 174 11.89 3.91 -9.60
CA TYR A 174 11.50 2.72 -10.36
C TYR A 174 10.09 2.23 -9.98
N PHE A 175 9.68 2.40 -8.72
CA PHE A 175 8.40 1.88 -8.23
C PHE A 175 7.18 2.55 -8.88
N PRO A 176 7.06 3.89 -8.94
CA PRO A 176 5.96 4.52 -9.66
C PRO A 176 5.94 4.15 -11.15
N VAL A 177 7.11 4.03 -11.78
CA VAL A 177 7.23 3.64 -13.19
C VAL A 177 6.69 2.23 -13.43
N LEU A 178 7.04 1.26 -12.58
CA LEU A 178 6.52 -0.11 -12.65
C LEU A 178 5.00 -0.17 -12.52
N ILE A 179 4.42 0.65 -11.64
CA ILE A 179 2.98 0.70 -11.42
C ILE A 179 2.25 1.28 -12.63
N VAL A 180 2.75 2.41 -13.16
CA VAL A 180 2.19 3.04 -14.37
C VAL A 180 2.33 2.10 -15.56
N ALA A 181 3.48 1.43 -15.71
CA ALA A 181 3.69 0.41 -16.73
C ALA A 181 2.69 -0.75 -16.57
N GLY A 182 2.44 -1.21 -15.34
CA GLY A 182 1.43 -2.23 -15.05
C GLY A 182 0.03 -1.83 -15.51
N GLY A 183 -0.38 -0.58 -15.25
CA GLY A 183 -1.64 -0.02 -15.77
C GLY A 183 -1.69 0.09 -17.28
N CYS A 184 -0.59 0.49 -17.92
CA CYS A 184 -0.50 0.55 -19.39
C CYS A 184 -0.58 -0.85 -20.00
N CYS A 185 0.08 -1.84 -19.41
CA CYS A 185 0.09 -3.24 -19.85
C CYS A 185 -1.34 -3.82 -19.89
N THR A 186 -2.15 -3.59 -18.85
CA THR A 186 -3.54 -4.08 -18.84
C THR A 186 -4.42 -3.36 -19.86
N ILE A 187 -4.23 -2.05 -20.09
CA ILE A 187 -4.94 -1.33 -21.17
C ILE A 187 -4.63 -1.96 -22.53
N VAL A 188 -3.35 -2.15 -22.81
CA VAL A 188 -2.87 -2.72 -24.09
C VAL A 188 -3.42 -4.14 -24.29
N TYR A 189 -3.47 -4.93 -23.22
CA TYR A 189 -4.03 -6.28 -23.22
C TYR A 189 -5.55 -6.27 -23.48
N ASP A 190 -6.32 -5.48 -22.73
CA ASP A 190 -7.79 -5.46 -22.81
C ASP A 190 -8.30 -4.86 -24.13
N TYR A 191 -7.63 -3.82 -24.65
CA TYR A 191 -7.94 -3.26 -25.96
C TYR A 191 -7.39 -4.10 -27.13
N ARG A 192 -6.75 -5.23 -26.81
CA ARG A 192 -6.16 -6.16 -27.79
C ARG A 192 -5.27 -5.44 -28.80
N TRP A 193 -4.61 -4.35 -28.40
CA TRP A 193 -3.76 -3.57 -29.31
C TRP A 193 -2.63 -4.44 -29.89
N LEU A 194 -2.13 -5.38 -29.10
CA LEU A 194 -1.15 -6.37 -29.55
C LEU A 194 -1.72 -7.53 -30.38
N HIS A 195 -3.03 -7.79 -30.41
CA HIS A 195 -3.56 -8.89 -31.23
C HIS A 195 -3.35 -8.66 -32.74
N ARG A 196 -3.37 -7.42 -33.23
CA ARG A 196 -3.11 -7.13 -34.64
C ARG A 196 -1.67 -7.47 -35.06
N PRO A 197 -0.61 -6.95 -34.39
CA PRO A 197 0.77 -7.30 -34.73
C PRO A 197 1.12 -8.75 -34.36
N VAL A 198 0.66 -9.29 -33.22
CA VAL A 198 0.95 -10.67 -32.82
C VAL A 198 0.31 -11.67 -33.78
N ARG A 199 -0.90 -11.41 -34.29
CA ARG A 199 -1.54 -12.25 -35.30
C ARG A 199 -0.85 -12.11 -36.66
N ALA A 200 -0.35 -10.93 -37.02
CA ALA A 200 0.49 -10.74 -38.20
C ALA A 200 1.81 -11.53 -38.11
N VAL A 201 2.49 -11.48 -36.96
CA VAL A 201 3.74 -12.22 -36.71
C VAL A 201 3.49 -13.73 -36.64
N LYS A 202 2.44 -14.18 -35.94
CA LYS A 202 2.05 -15.60 -35.89
C LYS A 202 1.70 -16.12 -37.29
N ASN A 203 0.97 -15.34 -38.09
CA ASN A 203 0.65 -15.71 -39.48
C ASN A 203 1.89 -15.71 -40.38
N ALA A 204 2.84 -14.80 -40.17
CA ALA A 204 4.13 -14.80 -40.87
C ALA A 204 5.01 -16.00 -40.49
N LEU A 205 5.09 -16.34 -39.20
CA LEU A 205 5.78 -17.52 -38.67
C LEU A 205 5.14 -18.82 -39.18
N VAL A 206 3.81 -18.91 -39.18
CA VAL A 206 3.08 -20.07 -39.74
C VAL A 206 3.29 -20.16 -41.25
N ARG A 207 3.35 -19.05 -41.98
CA ARG A 207 3.72 -19.04 -43.42
C ARG A 207 5.15 -19.50 -43.67
N MET A 208 6.12 -19.06 -42.86
CA MET A 208 7.50 -19.56 -42.93
C MET A 208 7.58 -21.06 -42.60
N ARG A 209 6.83 -21.52 -41.59
CA ARG A 209 6.80 -22.93 -41.21
C ARG A 209 6.12 -23.80 -42.27
N ARG A 210 5.05 -23.32 -42.92
CA ARG A 210 4.42 -24.00 -44.06
C ARG A 210 5.33 -24.02 -45.29
N GLY A 211 6.02 -22.92 -45.60
CA GLY A 211 6.99 -22.86 -46.70
C GLY A 211 8.12 -23.89 -46.55
N ARG A 212 8.57 -24.16 -45.32
CA ARG A 212 9.56 -25.21 -45.02
C ARG A 212 9.03 -26.64 -45.15
N VAL A 213 7.75 -26.87 -44.86
CA VAL A 213 7.13 -28.21 -44.98
C VAL A 213 6.86 -28.57 -46.43
N THR A 214 6.44 -27.62 -47.27
CA THR A 214 6.19 -27.88 -48.71
C THR A 214 7.47 -28.19 -49.49
N GLU A 215 8.62 -27.65 -49.08
CA GLU A 215 9.92 -27.96 -49.68
C GLU A 215 10.44 -29.35 -49.26
N THR A 216 10.01 -29.86 -48.11
CA THR A 216 10.39 -31.22 -47.64
C THR A 216 9.42 -32.29 -48.16
N GLU A 217 8.13 -31.99 -48.30
CA GLU A 217 7.12 -32.90 -48.89
C GLU A 217 7.31 -33.11 -50.40
N ASN A 218 7.77 -32.09 -51.14
CA ASN A 218 8.06 -32.26 -52.59
C ASN A 218 9.30 -33.12 -52.87
N ILE A 219 10.15 -33.38 -51.87
CA ILE A 219 11.30 -34.30 -52.01
C ILE A 219 10.93 -35.73 -51.57
N GLN A 220 9.93 -35.90 -50.70
CA GLN A 220 9.52 -37.21 -50.18
C GLN A 220 8.23 -37.80 -50.80
N GLY A 221 7.45 -37.02 -51.53
CA GLY A 221 6.20 -37.47 -52.17
C GLY A 221 6.38 -38.31 -53.44
N ALA A 222 7.61 -38.61 -53.86
CA ALA A 222 7.89 -39.41 -55.06
C ALA A 222 8.17 -40.90 -54.79
N GLU A 223 8.28 -41.35 -53.54
CA GLU A 223 8.92 -42.65 -53.28
C GLU A 223 8.16 -43.72 -52.49
N ASN A 224 6.96 -43.52 -51.95
CA ASN A 224 6.27 -44.67 -51.33
C ASN A 224 4.75 -44.64 -51.50
N GLY A 225 4.25 -45.59 -52.27
CA GLY A 225 2.86 -46.01 -52.28
C GLY A 225 2.55 -47.03 -51.18
N THR A 226 1.25 -47.22 -50.97
CA THR A 226 0.53 -48.31 -50.27
C THR A 226 0.45 -48.31 -48.73
N ASP A 227 -0.80 -48.18 -48.28
CA ASP A 227 -1.56 -48.89 -47.24
C ASP A 227 -1.05 -48.96 -45.78
N THR A 228 -1.83 -48.43 -44.82
CA THR A 228 -2.72 -49.20 -43.91
C THR A 228 -3.21 -48.36 -42.72
N ASN A 229 -4.42 -48.70 -42.24
CA ASN A 229 -5.09 -48.19 -41.05
C ASN A 229 -4.31 -48.42 -39.74
N ALA A 230 -4.41 -47.49 -38.78
CA ALA A 230 -4.68 -47.80 -37.37
C ALA A 230 -4.99 -46.53 -36.54
N ASN A 231 -6.15 -46.56 -35.88
CA ASN A 231 -6.51 -45.94 -34.61
C ASN A 231 -5.34 -45.37 -33.77
N ASP A 232 -5.47 -44.12 -33.28
CA ASP A 232 -5.40 -43.94 -31.82
C ASP A 232 -6.02 -42.62 -31.29
N SER A 233 -6.83 -42.82 -30.25
CA SER A 233 -7.16 -41.98 -29.09
C SER A 233 -7.45 -40.46 -29.19
N ARG A 234 -8.76 -40.20 -29.00
CA ARG A 234 -9.36 -39.04 -28.35
C ARG A 234 -8.62 -38.58 -27.09
N VAL A 235 -8.29 -37.29 -27.02
CA VAL A 235 -8.32 -36.51 -25.76
C VAL A 235 -8.97 -35.16 -26.07
N ALA A 236 -10.29 -35.10 -25.88
CA ALA A 236 -11.04 -33.86 -25.82
C ALA A 236 -10.71 -33.21 -24.46
N LEU A 237 -9.91 -32.13 -24.49
CA LEU A 237 -9.76 -31.26 -23.33
C LEU A 237 -11.05 -30.48 -23.17
N ALA A 238 -11.79 -30.84 -22.12
CA ALA A 238 -12.98 -30.16 -21.66
C ALA A 238 -12.67 -28.68 -21.43
N GLU A 239 -13.36 -27.82 -22.18
CA GLU A 239 -13.52 -26.40 -21.89
C GLU A 239 -14.02 -26.25 -20.46
N THR A 240 -13.14 -25.75 -19.60
CA THR A 240 -13.49 -25.44 -18.23
C THR A 240 -14.29 -24.14 -18.25
N ALA A 241 -15.61 -24.31 -18.15
CA ALA A 241 -16.60 -23.38 -17.63
C ALA A 241 -16.26 -21.89 -17.77
N GLU A 242 -16.74 -21.28 -18.86
CA GLU A 242 -17.02 -19.86 -18.92
C GLU A 242 -17.85 -19.46 -17.68
N SER A 243 -17.27 -18.62 -16.83
CA SER A 243 -18.02 -17.91 -15.81
C SER A 243 -18.90 -16.88 -16.53
N ALA A 244 -20.21 -17.13 -16.48
CA ALA A 244 -21.24 -16.32 -17.09
C ALA A 244 -21.06 -14.81 -16.79
N PRO A 245 -21.44 -13.91 -17.71
CA PRO A 245 -21.50 -12.49 -17.42
C PRO A 245 -22.52 -12.29 -16.31
N ARG A 246 -22.09 -11.80 -15.14
CA ARG A 246 -23.00 -11.36 -14.09
C ARG A 246 -23.90 -10.28 -14.68
N GLU A 247 -25.19 -10.55 -14.71
CA GLU A 247 -26.23 -9.58 -15.06
C GLU A 247 -26.05 -8.35 -14.16
N ASP A 248 -25.95 -7.16 -14.78
CA ASP A 248 -25.87 -5.88 -14.11
C ASP A 248 -27.16 -5.68 -13.28
N GLU A 249 -27.12 -5.99 -11.98
CA GLU A 249 -28.21 -5.65 -11.06
C GLU A 249 -28.49 -4.13 -11.14
N PRO A 250 -29.78 -3.71 -11.15
CA PRO A 250 -30.13 -2.30 -11.24
C PRO A 250 -29.56 -1.54 -10.05
N ARG A 251 -28.67 -0.60 -10.35
CA ARG A 251 -28.04 0.35 -9.43
C ARG A 251 -29.06 1.05 -8.52
N VAL A 252 -29.13 0.66 -7.25
CA VAL A 252 -29.78 1.45 -6.19
C VAL A 252 -28.71 2.17 -5.37
N VAL A 253 -28.10 3.21 -5.94
CA VAL A 253 -27.29 4.14 -5.15
C VAL A 253 -28.26 5.17 -4.56
N PRO A 254 -28.39 5.31 -3.22
CA PRO A 254 -29.20 6.36 -2.64
C PRO A 254 -28.72 7.73 -3.16
N GLN A 255 -29.63 8.55 -3.70
CA GLN A 255 -29.29 9.81 -4.37
C GLN A 255 -28.58 10.83 -3.46
N GLU A 256 -28.68 10.63 -2.15
CA GLU A 256 -28.13 11.42 -1.05
C GLU A 256 -26.60 11.35 -0.90
N TYR A 257 -25.91 10.42 -1.57
CA TYR A 257 -24.44 10.25 -1.51
C TYR A 257 -23.68 10.77 -2.74
N ARG A 258 -24.32 11.60 -3.57
CA ARG A 258 -23.64 12.24 -4.71
C ARG A 258 -22.77 13.38 -4.20
N LEU A 259 -21.45 13.19 -4.26
CA LEU A 259 -20.49 14.28 -4.07
C LEU A 259 -20.85 15.43 -5.01
N ASN A 260 -21.25 16.56 -4.44
CA ASN A 260 -21.47 17.80 -5.17
C ASN A 260 -20.12 18.47 -5.46
N PHE A 261 -19.20 17.70 -6.08
CA PHE A 261 -17.82 18.07 -6.28
C PHE A 261 -17.50 18.02 -7.77
N SER A 262 -17.21 19.20 -8.34
CA SER A 262 -17.03 19.37 -9.78
C SER A 262 -15.70 18.77 -10.25
N TRP A 263 -15.71 18.14 -11.42
CA TRP A 263 -14.48 17.66 -12.08
C TRP A 263 -13.46 18.78 -12.31
N LYS A 264 -13.91 20.02 -12.55
CA LYS A 264 -13.04 21.19 -12.71
C LYS A 264 -12.25 21.49 -11.43
N SER A 265 -12.94 21.46 -10.29
CA SER A 265 -12.33 21.65 -8.97
C SER A 265 -11.36 20.52 -8.65
N GLY A 266 -11.74 19.26 -8.95
CA GLY A 266 -10.87 18.10 -8.78
C GLY A 266 -9.58 18.21 -9.60
N THR A 267 -9.69 18.54 -10.88
CA THR A 267 -8.53 18.76 -11.76
C THR A 267 -7.67 19.93 -11.30
N ALA A 268 -8.27 21.05 -10.88
CA ALA A 268 -7.52 22.19 -10.35
C ALA A 268 -6.69 21.81 -9.11
N ILE A 269 -7.26 21.04 -8.18
CA ILE A 269 -6.55 20.55 -6.98
C ILE A 269 -5.35 19.68 -7.36
N ILE A 270 -5.53 18.76 -8.32
CA ILE A 270 -4.44 17.90 -8.81
C ILE A 270 -3.33 18.74 -9.47
N VAL A 271 -3.69 19.72 -10.31
CA VAL A 271 -2.71 20.61 -10.96
C VAL A 271 -1.95 21.44 -9.94
N VAL A 272 -2.64 22.04 -8.97
CA VAL A 272 -2.02 22.81 -7.87
C VAL A 272 -1.07 21.92 -7.07
N PHE A 273 -1.48 20.68 -6.77
CA PHE A 273 -0.62 19.71 -6.09
C PHE A 273 0.65 19.41 -6.89
N LEU A 274 0.53 19.14 -8.20
CA LEU A 274 1.69 18.85 -9.06
C LEU A 274 2.63 20.06 -9.13
N LEU A 275 2.09 21.27 -9.23
CA LEU A 275 2.88 22.50 -9.17
C LEU A 275 3.58 22.64 -7.82
N SER A 276 2.88 22.43 -6.69
CA SER A 276 3.52 22.48 -5.37
C SER A 276 4.60 21.42 -5.20
N PHE A 277 4.39 20.23 -5.75
CA PHE A 277 5.37 19.14 -5.74
C PHE A 277 6.64 19.50 -6.50
N ILE A 278 6.48 20.04 -7.73
CA ILE A 278 7.62 20.52 -8.52
C ILE A 278 8.37 21.62 -7.75
N VAL A 279 7.66 22.62 -7.22
CA VAL A 279 8.27 23.72 -6.47
C VAL A 279 9.04 23.21 -5.26
N VAL A 280 8.45 22.33 -4.44
CA VAL A 280 9.10 21.77 -3.25
C VAL A 280 10.35 20.97 -3.61
N LEU A 281 10.33 20.17 -4.68
CA LEU A 281 11.50 19.39 -5.07
C LEU A 281 12.60 20.24 -5.71
N VAL A 282 12.23 21.21 -6.54
CA VAL A 282 13.19 22.13 -7.17
C VAL A 282 13.89 22.97 -6.10
N LEU A 283 13.13 23.53 -5.15
CA LEU A 283 13.70 24.30 -4.04
C LEU A 283 14.61 23.43 -3.16
N ARG A 284 14.26 22.16 -2.88
CA ARG A 284 15.15 21.22 -2.18
C ARG A 284 16.49 21.05 -2.90
N GLY A 285 16.51 20.96 -4.24
CA GLY A 285 17.71 20.72 -5.03
C GLY A 285 18.52 21.97 -5.40
N THR A 286 17.90 23.16 -5.41
CA THR A 286 18.53 24.40 -5.87
C THR A 286 19.00 25.30 -4.74
N LEU A 287 18.44 25.17 -3.53
CA LEU A 287 18.90 25.91 -2.36
C LEU A 287 20.28 25.40 -1.91
N PRO A 288 21.31 26.26 -1.79
CA PRO A 288 22.67 25.83 -1.40
C PRO A 288 22.73 25.16 -0.02
N SER A 289 21.92 25.64 0.93
CA SER A 289 21.86 25.12 2.31
C SER A 289 20.41 25.15 2.81
N PRO A 290 19.54 24.23 2.36
CA PRO A 290 18.15 24.22 2.77
C PRO A 290 18.04 23.94 4.29
N PRO A 291 17.15 24.64 5.02
CA PRO A 291 16.93 24.37 6.45
C PRO A 291 16.57 22.89 6.70
N LEU A 292 17.02 22.32 7.82
CA LEU A 292 16.81 20.90 8.14
C LEU A 292 15.33 20.51 8.09
N LEU A 293 14.46 21.29 8.75
CA LEU A 293 13.02 21.02 8.79
C LEU A 293 12.38 21.09 7.40
N TYR A 294 12.91 21.92 6.50
CA TYR A 294 12.46 21.95 5.11
C TYR A 294 12.95 20.72 4.33
N LYS A 295 14.19 20.26 4.53
CA LYS A 295 14.67 18.99 3.96
C LYS A 295 13.83 17.81 4.42
N LEU A 296 13.53 17.76 5.73
CA LEU A 296 12.61 16.79 6.32
C LEU A 296 11.26 16.85 5.63
N PHE A 297 10.62 18.03 5.58
CA PHE A 297 9.35 18.22 4.88
C PHE A 297 9.41 17.70 3.44
N ALA A 298 10.40 18.13 2.65
CA ALA A 298 10.53 17.77 1.24
C ALA A 298 10.75 16.27 1.03
N ASN A 299 11.53 15.62 1.89
CA ASN A 299 11.77 14.18 1.88
C ASN A 299 10.48 13.39 2.20
N LEU A 300 9.73 13.81 3.22
CA LEU A 300 8.48 13.17 3.61
C LEU A 300 7.35 13.48 2.62
N TYR A 301 7.34 14.66 2.03
CA TYR A 301 6.42 15.07 0.97
C TYR A 301 6.65 14.26 -0.30
N LEU A 302 7.92 14.04 -0.67
CA LEU A 302 8.30 13.11 -1.73
C LEU A 302 7.82 11.70 -1.42
N ALA A 303 8.14 11.19 -0.23
CA ALA A 303 7.69 9.87 0.22
C ALA A 303 6.16 9.73 0.10
N GLY A 304 5.40 10.65 0.69
CA GLY A 304 3.93 10.66 0.65
C GLY A 304 3.35 10.67 -0.77
N THR A 305 4.09 11.25 -1.73
CA THR A 305 3.70 11.32 -3.16
C THR A 305 4.01 10.04 -3.94
N ILE A 306 5.04 9.27 -3.57
CA ILE A 306 5.52 8.11 -4.34
C ILE A 306 5.14 6.76 -3.74
N ILE A 307 4.65 6.71 -2.50
CA ILE A 307 4.30 5.43 -1.86
C ILE A 307 2.97 4.92 -2.44
N PHE A 308 3.00 3.72 -2.99
CA PHE A 308 1.82 2.96 -3.40
C PHE A 308 1.77 1.63 -2.62
N GLY A 309 0.58 1.04 -2.47
CA GLY A 309 0.46 -0.32 -1.91
C GLY A 309 0.50 -0.43 -0.37
N GLY A 310 0.42 0.68 0.38
CA GLY A 310 0.21 0.66 1.84
C GLY A 310 1.47 0.83 2.71
N GLY A 311 1.30 0.62 4.02
CA GLY A 311 2.32 0.84 5.07
C GLY A 311 3.68 0.16 4.85
N PRO A 312 3.75 -1.13 4.46
CA PRO A 312 5.03 -1.84 4.37
C PRO A 312 6.04 -1.23 3.39
N VAL A 313 5.56 -0.65 2.29
CA VAL A 313 6.40 -0.07 1.23
C VAL A 313 7.02 1.27 1.66
N VAL A 314 6.46 1.93 2.68
CA VAL A 314 7.00 3.21 3.18
C VAL A 314 8.31 3.05 3.95
N ILE A 315 8.53 1.89 4.58
CA ILE A 315 9.62 1.72 5.54
C ILE A 315 11.00 1.82 4.86
N PRO A 316 11.30 1.11 3.76
CA PRO A 316 12.58 1.26 3.07
C PRO A 316 12.84 2.69 2.59
N LEU A 317 11.78 3.39 2.13
CA LEU A 317 11.86 4.79 1.69
C LEU A 317 12.23 5.73 2.83
N LEU A 318 11.57 5.59 3.98
CA LEU A 318 11.85 6.42 5.15
C LEU A 318 13.26 6.20 5.68
N ARG A 319 13.79 4.97 5.57
CA ARG A 319 15.19 4.70 5.91
C ARG A 319 16.13 5.50 5.02
N GLU A 320 15.92 5.46 3.71
CA GLU A 320 16.74 6.23 2.76
C GLU A 320 16.66 7.74 3.05
N TYR A 321 15.47 8.24 3.33
CA TYR A 321 15.24 9.68 3.45
C TYR A 321 15.57 10.30 4.82
N VAL A 322 15.89 9.49 5.82
CA VAL A 322 16.15 9.97 7.19
C VAL A 322 17.44 9.37 7.76
N VAL A 323 17.65 8.07 7.57
CA VAL A 323 18.84 7.36 8.10
C VAL A 323 20.04 7.57 7.20
N ALA A 324 19.89 7.50 5.87
CA ALA A 324 21.01 7.75 4.96
C ALA A 324 21.48 9.21 4.97
N GLU A 325 20.58 10.14 5.32
CA GLU A 325 20.91 11.56 5.58
C GLU A 325 21.62 11.77 6.93
N GLY A 326 21.70 10.74 7.78
CA GLY A 326 22.35 10.80 9.09
C GLY A 326 21.54 11.45 10.20
N TRP A 327 20.24 11.73 9.99
CA TRP A 327 19.41 12.43 10.98
C TRP A 327 18.93 11.51 12.12
N VAL A 328 18.74 10.22 11.79
CA VAL A 328 18.29 9.19 12.74
C VAL A 328 19.20 7.97 12.59
N THR A 329 19.60 7.36 13.70
CA THR A 329 20.46 6.19 13.68
C THR A 329 19.72 4.95 13.14
N PRO A 330 20.40 3.97 12.52
CA PRO A 330 19.74 2.73 12.12
C PRO A 330 19.12 1.98 13.30
N ARG A 331 19.73 2.06 14.50
CA ARG A 331 19.18 1.52 15.74
C ARG A 331 17.82 2.12 16.04
N ASP A 332 17.73 3.45 16.14
CA ASP A 332 16.48 4.14 16.50
C ASP A 332 15.39 3.93 15.46
N PHE A 333 15.78 3.90 14.18
CA PHE A 333 14.88 3.54 13.10
C PHE A 333 14.27 2.14 13.31
N LEU A 334 15.07 1.15 13.64
CA LEU A 334 14.61 -0.22 13.86
C LEU A 334 13.77 -0.38 15.14
N ILE A 335 14.08 0.38 16.20
CA ILE A 335 13.24 0.45 17.42
C ILE A 335 11.85 0.97 17.06
N GLY A 336 11.79 2.12 16.39
CA GLY A 336 10.52 2.71 16.00
C GLY A 336 9.75 1.83 15.01
N LEU A 337 10.44 1.12 14.11
CA LEU A 337 9.86 0.15 13.20
C LEU A 337 9.21 -1.02 13.95
N ALA A 338 9.90 -1.61 14.93
CA ALA A 338 9.35 -2.72 15.70
C ALA A 338 8.11 -2.31 16.50
N ILE A 339 8.12 -1.09 17.04
CA ILE A 339 7.04 -0.58 17.90
C ILE A 339 5.84 -0.13 17.07
N VAL A 340 6.02 0.60 15.96
CA VAL A 340 4.90 1.17 15.18
C VAL A 340 3.96 0.09 14.63
N GLN A 341 4.45 -1.13 14.46
CA GLN A 341 3.67 -2.25 13.93
C GLN A 341 2.69 -2.81 14.97
N ALA A 342 2.97 -2.57 16.26
CA ALA A 342 2.07 -2.84 17.36
C ALA A 342 1.13 -1.65 17.67
N PHE A 343 1.28 -0.50 17.00
CA PHE A 343 0.39 0.65 17.20
C PHE A 343 -0.89 0.53 16.35
N PRO A 344 -2.03 0.99 16.88
CA PRO A 344 -3.26 1.09 16.11
C PRO A 344 -3.23 2.27 15.13
N GLY A 345 -4.06 2.19 14.10
CA GLY A 345 -4.23 3.23 13.11
C GLY A 345 -3.17 3.18 12.01
N PRO A 346 -2.83 4.32 11.38
CA PRO A 346 -1.97 4.32 10.21
C PRO A 346 -0.50 4.18 10.59
N ASN A 347 0.16 3.11 10.12
CA ASN A 347 1.61 2.88 10.32
C ASN A 347 2.47 4.03 9.75
N PHE A 348 1.91 4.87 8.88
CA PHE A 348 2.55 6.11 8.40
C PHE A 348 2.85 7.11 9.53
N ASN A 349 2.22 6.97 10.70
CA ASN A 349 2.62 7.69 11.91
C ASN A 349 4.06 7.39 12.34
N PHE A 350 4.72 6.37 11.77
CA PHE A 350 6.17 6.18 11.91
C PHE A 350 6.96 7.43 11.49
N ALA A 351 6.49 8.18 10.49
CA ALA A 351 7.12 9.44 10.08
C ALA A 351 7.12 10.49 11.21
N VAL A 352 6.11 10.49 12.09
CA VAL A 352 6.03 11.39 13.26
C VAL A 352 7.20 11.12 14.21
N PHE A 353 7.48 9.85 14.47
CA PHE A 353 8.60 9.42 15.30
C PHE A 353 9.95 9.84 14.69
N LEU A 354 10.14 9.57 13.39
CA LEU A 354 11.36 9.92 12.67
C LEU A 354 11.57 11.44 12.60
N GLY A 355 10.50 12.20 12.37
CA GLY A 355 10.54 13.67 12.37
C GLY A 355 10.86 14.23 13.75
N GLY A 356 10.26 13.66 14.80
CA GLY A 356 10.54 14.02 16.19
C GLY A 356 12.00 13.83 16.55
N LEU A 357 12.57 12.65 16.23
CA LEU A 357 14.00 12.37 16.43
C LEU A 357 14.90 13.26 15.58
N THR A 358 14.56 13.47 14.30
CA THR A 358 15.33 14.35 13.42
C THR A 358 15.45 15.76 14.00
N ALA A 359 14.35 16.31 14.51
CA ALA A 359 14.37 17.62 15.16
C ALA A 359 15.15 17.60 16.48
N ALA A 360 14.86 16.64 17.36
CA ALA A 360 15.49 16.53 18.69
C ALA A 360 17.02 16.37 18.60
N ASN A 361 17.49 15.48 17.73
CA ASN A 361 18.92 15.20 17.53
C ASN A 361 19.70 16.40 16.97
N ASN A 362 19.02 17.38 16.38
CA ASN A 362 19.62 18.53 15.71
C ASN A 362 19.26 19.87 16.40
N GLY A 363 18.83 19.83 17.67
CA GLY A 363 18.60 21.02 18.48
C GLY A 363 17.29 21.77 18.21
N TYR A 364 16.35 21.17 17.49
CA TYR A 364 15.00 21.71 17.26
C TYR A 364 13.98 21.09 18.22
N PRO A 365 12.84 21.77 18.50
CA PRO A 365 11.75 21.16 19.24
C PRO A 365 11.24 19.89 18.55
N ALA A 366 11.22 18.75 19.25
CA ALA A 366 10.77 17.47 18.69
C ALA A 366 9.37 17.58 18.06
N ILE A 367 8.47 18.35 18.68
CA ILE A 367 7.10 18.54 18.18
C ILE A 367 7.07 19.20 16.79
N ALA A 368 8.01 20.10 16.50
CA ALA A 368 8.09 20.76 15.20
C ALA A 368 8.44 19.75 14.11
N GLY A 369 9.45 18.90 14.34
CA GLY A 369 9.80 17.82 13.43
C GLY A 369 8.68 16.80 13.25
N ALA A 370 8.01 16.42 14.35
CA ALA A 370 6.87 15.50 14.35
C ALA A 370 5.71 16.02 13.50
N LEU A 371 5.31 17.29 13.68
CA LEU A 371 4.24 17.93 12.90
C LEU A 371 4.62 18.07 11.42
N ILE A 372 5.87 18.46 11.12
CA ILE A 372 6.33 18.62 9.75
C ILE A 372 6.37 17.28 9.01
N ALA A 373 6.87 16.23 9.66
CA ALA A 373 6.87 14.89 9.06
C ALA A 373 5.44 14.35 8.89
N TYR A 374 4.54 14.62 9.84
CA TYR A 374 3.12 14.28 9.76
C TYR A 374 2.45 14.92 8.54
N LEU A 375 2.62 16.23 8.36
CA LEU A 375 2.08 16.94 7.21
C LEU A 375 2.72 16.46 5.90
N GLY A 376 4.05 16.33 5.88
CA GLY A 376 4.79 15.87 4.72
C GLY A 376 4.30 14.51 4.21
N ILE A 377 4.09 13.53 5.11
CA ILE A 377 3.73 12.18 4.68
C ILE A 377 2.24 12.01 4.32
N PHE A 378 1.33 12.73 4.99
CA PHE A 378 -0.12 12.53 4.79
C PHE A 378 -0.73 13.49 3.77
N VAL A 379 -0.34 14.77 3.73
CA VAL A 379 -0.96 15.78 2.88
C VAL A 379 -0.98 15.38 1.39
N PRO A 380 0.12 14.87 0.78
CA PRO A 380 0.11 14.51 -0.64
C PRO A 380 -1.00 13.53 -1.02
N GLY A 381 -1.10 12.41 -0.31
CA GLY A 381 -2.10 11.38 -0.59
C GLY A 381 -3.53 11.86 -0.35
N MET A 382 -3.74 12.71 0.66
CA MET A 382 -5.04 13.28 1.01
C MET A 382 -5.52 14.30 -0.03
N VAL A 383 -4.62 15.17 -0.51
CA VAL A 383 -4.92 16.14 -1.57
C VAL A 383 -5.18 15.41 -2.89
N LEU A 384 -4.36 14.41 -3.23
CA LEU A 384 -4.52 13.62 -4.46
C LEU A 384 -5.82 12.84 -4.48
N VAL A 385 -6.18 12.16 -3.38
CA VAL A 385 -7.47 11.43 -3.33
C VAL A 385 -8.65 12.36 -3.37
N HIS A 386 -8.60 13.49 -2.67
CA HIS A 386 -9.67 14.48 -2.71
C HIS A 386 -9.87 15.04 -4.11
N GLY A 387 -8.79 15.48 -4.77
CA GLY A 387 -8.84 15.93 -6.17
C GLY A 387 -9.36 14.86 -7.11
N THR A 388 -8.92 13.61 -6.94
CA THR A 388 -9.33 12.48 -7.77
C THR A 388 -10.81 12.18 -7.60
N MET A 389 -11.38 12.27 -6.39
CA MET A 389 -12.81 12.06 -6.15
C MET A 389 -13.70 13.01 -6.97
N GLY A 390 -13.23 14.21 -7.30
CA GLY A 390 -13.95 15.15 -8.19
C GLY A 390 -13.94 14.74 -9.65
N VAL A 391 -12.85 14.15 -10.12
CA VAL A 391 -12.73 13.66 -11.50
C VAL A 391 -13.29 12.24 -11.65
N TRP A 392 -13.35 11.48 -10.56
CA TRP A 392 -13.74 10.06 -10.53
C TRP A 392 -15.15 9.85 -11.07
N GLY A 393 -16.08 10.76 -10.80
CA GLY A 393 -17.45 10.68 -11.33
C GLY A 393 -17.52 10.61 -12.86
N VAL A 394 -16.58 11.25 -13.56
CA VAL A 394 -16.49 11.26 -15.04
C VAL A 394 -15.64 10.09 -15.56
N LEU A 395 -14.57 9.75 -14.85
CA LEU A 395 -13.60 8.72 -15.26
C LEU A 395 -14.09 7.29 -15.02
N ARG A 396 -14.83 7.03 -13.93
CA ARG A 396 -15.16 5.67 -13.47
C ARG A 396 -16.00 4.84 -14.44
N SER A 397 -16.71 5.47 -15.36
CA SER A 397 -17.51 4.80 -16.39
C SER A 397 -16.68 4.34 -17.60
N ARG A 398 -15.46 4.88 -17.77
CA ARG A 398 -14.61 4.62 -18.93
C ARG A 398 -13.92 3.26 -18.79
N ARG A 399 -14.02 2.41 -19.82
CA ARG A 399 -13.43 1.06 -19.85
C ARG A 399 -11.91 1.06 -19.66
N TRP A 400 -11.20 1.99 -20.31
CA TRP A 400 -9.75 2.11 -20.17
C TRP A 400 -9.30 2.45 -18.74
N VAL A 401 -10.09 3.25 -17.99
CA VAL A 401 -9.78 3.60 -16.59
C VAL A 401 -9.88 2.36 -15.70
N LYS A 402 -10.97 1.58 -15.84
CA LYS A 402 -11.15 0.32 -15.11
C LYS A 402 -9.99 -0.65 -15.39
N SER A 403 -9.60 -0.77 -16.65
CA SER A 403 -8.46 -1.59 -17.08
C SER A 403 -7.13 -1.10 -16.48
N ALA A 404 -6.87 0.21 -16.52
CA ALA A 404 -5.65 0.80 -15.97
C ALA A 404 -5.52 0.60 -14.47
N VAL A 405 -6.59 0.88 -13.71
CA VAL A 405 -6.64 0.76 -12.25
C VAL A 405 -6.38 -0.68 -11.81
N ARG A 406 -6.91 -1.65 -12.54
CA ARG A 406 -6.67 -3.08 -12.31
C ARG A 406 -5.18 -3.44 -12.43
N GLY A 407 -4.49 -2.94 -13.47
CA GLY A 407 -3.05 -3.14 -13.65
C GLY A 407 -2.19 -2.40 -12.62
N ILE A 408 -2.57 -1.16 -12.28
CA ILE A 408 -1.94 -0.36 -11.22
C ILE A 408 -2.03 -1.08 -9.87
N ASN A 409 -3.20 -1.59 -9.51
CA ASN A 409 -3.41 -2.32 -8.26
C ASN A 409 -2.57 -3.60 -8.21
N ALA A 410 -2.55 -4.39 -9.28
CA ALA A 410 -1.70 -5.58 -9.37
C ALA A 410 -0.21 -5.24 -9.25
N GLY A 411 0.23 -4.18 -9.91
CA GLY A 411 1.61 -3.68 -9.83
C GLY A 411 1.99 -3.26 -8.41
N ALA A 412 1.11 -2.50 -7.74
CA ALA A 412 1.31 -2.04 -6.37
C ALA A 412 1.37 -3.21 -5.37
N VAL A 413 0.51 -4.23 -5.52
CA VAL A 413 0.56 -5.44 -4.68
C VAL A 413 1.87 -6.23 -4.90
N GLY A 414 2.36 -6.32 -6.14
CA GLY A 414 3.66 -6.94 -6.40
C GLY A 414 4.82 -6.27 -5.63
N LEU A 415 4.79 -4.94 -5.47
CA LEU A 415 5.78 -4.22 -4.68
C LEU A 415 5.68 -4.45 -3.17
N ILE A 416 4.56 -4.98 -2.67
CA ILE A 416 4.47 -5.40 -1.25
C ILE A 416 5.41 -6.58 -1.00
N TYR A 417 5.57 -7.50 -1.96
CA TYR A 417 6.57 -8.58 -1.85
C TYR A 417 8.00 -8.04 -1.81
N THR A 418 8.29 -6.97 -2.54
CA THR A 418 9.56 -6.25 -2.42
C THR A 418 9.76 -5.71 -1.00
N ALA A 419 8.71 -5.14 -0.39
CA ALA A 419 8.79 -4.66 0.99
C ALA A 419 9.02 -5.80 1.99
N VAL A 420 8.33 -6.95 1.83
CA VAL A 420 8.58 -8.16 2.64
C VAL A 420 10.06 -8.55 2.58
N TYR A 421 10.61 -8.64 1.37
CA TYR A 421 12.03 -8.98 1.17
C TYR A 421 12.96 -7.95 1.83
N ARG A 422 12.73 -6.65 1.61
CA ARG A 422 13.62 -5.60 2.16
C ARG A 422 13.58 -5.54 3.68
N ILE A 423 12.41 -5.72 4.30
CA ILE A 423 12.29 -5.75 5.76
C ILE A 423 12.91 -7.03 6.31
N TRP A 424 12.73 -8.17 5.62
CA TRP A 424 13.38 -9.43 5.98
C TRP A 424 14.91 -9.29 6.08
N GLN A 425 15.53 -8.59 5.13
CA GLN A 425 17.00 -8.40 5.11
C GLN A 425 17.54 -7.56 6.27
N VAL A 426 16.69 -6.85 7.02
CA VAL A 426 17.12 -5.89 8.05
C VAL A 426 16.40 -6.08 9.39
N GLY A 427 15.61 -7.14 9.53
CA GLY A 427 14.69 -7.35 10.65
C GLY A 427 15.34 -7.81 11.95
N TYR A 428 16.53 -8.42 11.90
CA TYR A 428 17.24 -8.92 13.09
C TYR A 428 18.15 -7.84 13.69
N ILE A 429 18.02 -7.58 15.00
CA ILE A 429 18.79 -6.55 15.74
C ILE A 429 19.55 -7.21 16.90
N ASP A 430 20.84 -6.90 17.04
CA ASP A 430 21.67 -7.34 18.16
C ASP A 430 22.61 -6.23 18.64
N GLN A 431 23.12 -6.35 19.86
CA GLN A 431 24.03 -5.41 20.51
C GLN A 431 25.32 -5.15 19.71
N GLY A 432 25.78 -6.16 18.95
CA GLY A 432 27.00 -6.07 18.15
C GLY A 432 26.81 -5.43 16.76
N PHE A 433 25.57 -5.15 16.33
CA PHE A 433 25.29 -4.68 14.97
C PHE A 433 24.68 -3.29 14.97
N GLN A 434 25.42 -2.33 14.41
CA GLN A 434 24.90 -0.98 14.14
C GLN A 434 23.90 -0.94 12.98
N SER A 435 23.81 -2.01 12.19
CA SER A 435 22.86 -2.18 11.08
C SER A 435 22.10 -3.50 11.22
N GLY A 436 20.77 -3.47 11.09
CA GLY A 436 19.95 -4.68 11.12
C GLY A 436 20.38 -5.72 10.09
N LYS A 437 20.26 -7.00 10.46
CA LYS A 437 20.65 -8.17 9.67
C LYS A 437 19.44 -8.94 9.13
N SER A 438 19.72 -9.89 8.25
CA SER A 438 18.71 -10.77 7.69
C SER A 438 18.11 -11.66 8.77
N LEU A 439 16.78 -11.80 8.77
CA LEU A 439 16.08 -12.77 9.60
C LEU A 439 16.45 -14.22 9.24
N ALA A 440 17.06 -14.46 8.08
CA ALA A 440 17.53 -15.78 7.68
C ALA A 440 18.86 -16.20 8.34
N ASP A 441 19.60 -15.25 8.94
CA ASP A 441 20.89 -15.55 9.56
C ASP A 441 20.75 -16.43 10.82
N ASP A 442 19.56 -16.44 11.43
CA ASP A 442 19.22 -17.29 12.56
C ASP A 442 17.86 -17.98 12.31
N PRO A 443 17.82 -19.33 12.26
CA PRO A 443 16.59 -20.08 12.04
C PRO A 443 15.45 -19.74 13.01
N TRP A 444 15.75 -19.28 14.23
CA TRP A 444 14.70 -18.90 15.19
C TRP A 444 13.80 -17.79 14.65
N TRP A 445 14.36 -16.78 14.00
CA TRP A 445 13.56 -15.68 13.47
C TRP A 445 12.69 -16.13 12.31
N VAL A 446 13.17 -17.09 11.51
CA VAL A 446 12.37 -17.75 10.48
C VAL A 446 11.16 -18.47 11.09
N VAL A 447 11.35 -19.17 12.23
CA VAL A 447 10.26 -19.82 12.96
C VAL A 447 9.24 -18.79 13.43
N VAL A 448 9.67 -17.70 14.08
CA VAL A 448 8.76 -16.63 14.54
C VAL A 448 7.97 -16.04 13.37
N THR A 449 8.63 -15.76 12.25
CA THR A 449 7.98 -15.24 11.04
C THR A 449 6.96 -16.23 10.46
N ALA A 450 7.31 -17.51 10.36
CA ALA A 450 6.43 -18.56 9.87
C ALA A 450 5.22 -18.75 10.80
N THR A 451 5.43 -18.76 12.12
CA THR A 451 4.37 -18.85 13.12
C THR A 451 3.38 -17.69 13.00
N ALA A 452 3.86 -16.46 12.81
CA ALA A 452 2.98 -15.31 12.62
C ALA A 452 2.16 -15.41 11.32
N PHE A 453 2.78 -15.82 10.21
CA PHE A 453 2.10 -16.02 8.92
C PHE A 453 1.02 -17.11 9.02
N VAL A 454 1.40 -18.30 9.50
CA VAL A 454 0.50 -19.46 9.61
C VAL A 454 -0.61 -19.19 10.63
N GLY A 455 -0.26 -18.59 11.78
CA GLY A 455 -1.20 -18.18 12.81
C GLY A 455 -2.26 -17.22 12.27
N GLY A 456 -1.85 -16.21 11.50
CA GLY A 456 -2.81 -15.31 10.86
C GLY A 456 -3.67 -16.00 9.79
N ARG A 457 -3.05 -16.79 8.89
CA ARG A 457 -3.74 -17.34 7.71
C ARG A 457 -4.73 -18.46 8.02
N TYR A 458 -4.39 -19.34 8.96
CA TYR A 458 -5.11 -20.59 9.20
C TYR A 458 -5.78 -20.63 10.58
N PHE A 459 -5.21 -19.95 11.58
CA PHE A 459 -5.75 -19.92 12.93
C PHE A 459 -6.51 -18.61 13.24
N GLY A 460 -6.55 -17.66 12.30
CA GLY A 460 -7.25 -16.39 12.48
C GLY A 460 -6.67 -15.52 13.60
N VAL A 461 -5.40 -15.72 13.95
CA VAL A 461 -4.72 -14.93 15.00
C VAL A 461 -4.68 -13.48 14.55
N ALA A 462 -5.28 -12.58 15.32
CA ALA A 462 -5.27 -11.16 14.97
C ALA A 462 -3.82 -10.61 15.04
N PRO A 463 -3.44 -9.68 14.14
CA PRO A 463 -2.07 -9.19 14.06
C PRO A 463 -1.44 -8.69 15.36
N PRO A 464 -2.13 -7.97 16.27
CA PRO A 464 -1.55 -7.59 17.57
C PRO A 464 -1.06 -8.78 18.37
N PHE A 465 -1.86 -9.85 18.43
CA PHE A 465 -1.51 -11.04 19.18
C PHE A 465 -0.35 -11.79 18.53
N ALA A 466 -0.32 -11.87 17.20
CA ALA A 466 0.83 -12.46 16.49
C ALA A 466 2.12 -11.68 16.75
N ILE A 467 2.05 -10.34 16.77
CA ILE A 467 3.18 -9.46 17.06
C ILE A 467 3.65 -9.61 18.52
N LEU A 468 2.72 -9.61 19.49
CA LEU A 468 3.02 -9.84 20.91
C LEU A 468 3.56 -11.25 21.19
N LEU A 469 3.07 -12.26 20.45
CA LEU A 469 3.62 -13.62 20.49
C LEU A 469 5.06 -13.61 19.99
N GLY A 470 5.35 -12.92 18.89
CA GLY A 470 6.71 -12.71 18.40
C GLY A 470 7.63 -12.06 19.43
N ALA A 471 7.17 -11.00 20.10
CA ALA A 471 7.89 -10.37 21.21
C ALA A 471 8.22 -11.35 22.34
N SER A 472 7.22 -12.15 22.74
CA SER A 472 7.35 -13.18 23.77
C SER A 472 8.34 -14.28 23.36
N MET A 473 8.29 -14.73 22.11
CA MET A 473 9.24 -15.69 21.55
C MET A 473 10.66 -15.12 21.49
N GLY A 474 10.81 -13.83 21.20
CA GLY A 474 12.10 -13.13 21.28
C GLY A 474 12.69 -13.16 22.69
N LEU A 475 11.89 -12.81 23.70
CA LEU A 475 12.28 -12.89 25.12
C LEU A 475 12.60 -14.32 25.58
N LEU A 476 11.83 -15.30 25.10
CA LEU A 476 12.07 -16.71 25.40
C LEU A 476 13.41 -17.18 24.85
N ARG A 477 13.74 -16.84 23.59
CA ARG A 477 15.07 -17.11 23.04
C ARG A 477 16.17 -16.45 23.85
N TYR A 478 15.96 -15.20 24.28
CA TYR A 478 16.92 -14.53 25.16
C TYR A 478 17.15 -15.33 26.43
N GLY A 479 16.08 -15.72 27.14
CA GLY A 479 16.17 -16.52 28.36
C GLY A 479 16.92 -17.84 28.16
N ILE A 480 16.66 -18.55 27.05
CA ILE A 480 17.33 -19.82 26.72
C ILE A 480 18.81 -19.63 26.39
N VAL A 481 19.17 -18.56 25.67
CA VAL A 481 20.56 -18.32 25.24
C VAL A 481 21.42 -17.73 26.36
N THR A 482 20.81 -17.05 27.34
CA THR A 482 21.53 -16.48 28.50
C THR A 482 21.55 -17.36 29.74
N ALA A 483 20.70 -18.40 29.81
CA ALA A 483 20.77 -19.45 30.81
C ALA A 483 21.91 -20.43 30.47
#